data_AF-A0AAW4PZJ3-F1
#
_entry.id   AF-A0AAW4PZJ3-F1
#
_cell.length_a   1.000
_cell.length_b   1.000
_cell.length_c   1.000
_cell.angle_alpha   90.00
_cell.angle_beta   90.00
_cell.angle_gamma   90.00
#
_symmetry.space_group_name_H-M   'P 1'
#
loop_
_entity.id
_entity.type
_entity.pdbx_description
1 polymer ?
#
loop_
_entity_poly.entity_id
_entity_poly.type
_entity_poly.pdbx_seq_one_letter_code
_entity_poly.pdbx_strand_id
1 'polypeptide(L)'
;MNDKHPTRRRVLLGAGTLAGLAGCTGLGAKESATSETETTQREATDTPSPTETASPTSTEEDAPGYIEDHWHGRLFFEIDGDIVDFVKPKYYLDNIEDERPETVYFHFHESAHAPNEWSNEKQVITFGRALNLLPGIEYTQRDGEHVVSYEGATYDGTNDGTDVSIHRGTERIDPTTYEVENGDNFWVSVRTADGSTDDSERSGQLVVDVNNRRLNEGGETFRGVDTDRFEFRDDGERYRWYNTGDPVTVAEALGALPNVEYRQDSAGEHVFEYGVGGDYGGTYHDAADATKILVRQRATAVDPTTYELQDGDVIWVYVHTEKAPDNH
;
A
#
# COMPACT_ATOMS: atom_id res chain seq x y z
N MET A 1 -49.37 4.80 -30.58
CA MET A 1 -48.60 4.90 -31.84
C MET A 1 -47.20 4.43 -31.52
N ASN A 2 -46.82 3.28 -32.06
CA ASN A 2 -45.51 2.65 -31.86
C ASN A 2 -44.51 3.33 -32.78
N ASP A 3 -43.41 3.88 -32.24
CA ASP A 3 -42.21 4.14 -33.01
C ASP A 3 -41.03 3.41 -32.38
N LYS A 4 -40.57 2.39 -33.11
CA LYS A 4 -39.41 1.57 -32.82
C LYS A 4 -38.19 2.21 -33.47
N HIS A 5 -37.18 2.54 -32.69
CA HIS A 5 -35.85 2.91 -33.20
C HIS A 5 -35.09 1.66 -33.68
N PRO A 6 -34.35 1.73 -34.82
CA PRO A 6 -33.62 0.59 -35.36
C PRO A 6 -32.23 0.41 -34.72
N THR A 7 -31.98 -0.80 -34.25
CA THR A 7 -30.69 -1.31 -33.78
C THR A 7 -29.75 -1.56 -34.97
N ARG A 8 -28.54 -0.98 -34.98
CA ARG A 8 -27.47 -1.36 -35.92
C ARG A 8 -26.53 -2.37 -35.25
N ARG A 9 -26.66 -3.64 -35.61
CA ARG A 9 -25.63 -4.67 -35.41
C ARG A 9 -24.50 -4.45 -36.42
N ARG A 10 -23.25 -4.38 -35.94
CA ARG A 10 -22.06 -4.66 -36.75
C ARG A 10 -21.52 -6.02 -36.32
N VAL A 11 -21.57 -6.96 -37.26
CA VAL A 11 -20.91 -8.25 -37.24
C VAL A 11 -19.51 -8.03 -37.80
N LEU A 12 -18.47 -8.49 -37.10
CA LEU A 12 -17.13 -8.66 -37.65
C LEU A 12 -16.71 -10.10 -37.41
N LEU A 13 -16.77 -10.88 -38.50
CA LEU A 13 -16.08 -12.16 -38.64
C LEU A 13 -14.59 -11.88 -38.86
N GLY A 14 -13.73 -12.62 -38.17
CA GLY A 14 -12.30 -12.67 -38.43
C GLY A 14 -11.71 -13.97 -37.91
N ALA A 15 -11.76 -15.01 -38.74
CA ALA A 15 -11.02 -16.26 -38.54
C ALA A 15 -9.59 -16.07 -39.04
N GLY A 16 -8.61 -16.51 -38.25
CA GLY A 16 -7.20 -16.54 -38.64
C GLY A 16 -6.47 -17.64 -37.88
N THR A 17 -6.20 -18.75 -38.57
CA THR A 17 -5.44 -19.92 -38.12
C THR A 17 -4.04 -19.84 -38.72
N LEU A 18 -2.98 -20.02 -37.93
CA LEU A 18 -1.63 -20.45 -38.37
C LEU A 18 -0.86 -20.87 -37.10
N ALA A 19 -0.69 -22.17 -36.87
CA ALA A 19 0.41 -23.03 -37.35
C ALA A 19 1.70 -22.85 -36.54
N GLY A 20 2.12 -23.95 -35.89
CA GLY A 20 3.25 -24.01 -34.98
C GLY A 20 4.58 -24.31 -35.65
N LEU A 21 5.64 -24.26 -34.83
CA LEU A 21 6.91 -24.90 -35.08
C LEU A 21 7.48 -25.42 -33.76
N ALA A 22 7.83 -26.71 -33.78
CA ALA A 22 8.64 -27.39 -32.78
C ALA A 22 10.13 -27.09 -33.02
N GLY A 23 10.93 -27.15 -31.95
CA GLY A 23 12.39 -27.11 -32.02
C GLY A 23 13.00 -27.68 -30.75
N CYS A 24 13.52 -28.89 -30.83
CA CYS A 24 14.17 -29.63 -29.76
C CYS A 24 15.70 -29.43 -29.75
N THR A 25 16.30 -29.81 -28.61
CA THR A 25 17.66 -30.34 -28.38
C THR A 25 18.87 -29.40 -28.31
N GLY A 26 19.58 -29.53 -27.19
CA GLY A 26 20.98 -29.15 -27.00
C GLY A 26 21.55 -29.80 -25.73
N LEU A 27 21.77 -31.13 -25.77
CA LEU A 27 22.56 -31.88 -24.79
C LEU A 27 24.05 -31.55 -24.95
N GLY A 28 24.77 -31.36 -23.85
CA GLY A 28 26.23 -31.34 -23.81
C GLY A 28 26.75 -31.70 -22.42
N ALA A 29 27.19 -32.95 -22.24
CA ALA A 29 27.91 -33.45 -21.09
C ALA A 29 29.41 -33.59 -21.40
N LYS A 30 30.27 -33.32 -20.41
CA LYS A 30 31.58 -33.97 -20.15
C LYS A 30 32.14 -33.40 -18.83
N GLU A 31 32.15 -34.15 -17.74
CA GLU A 31 33.16 -35.14 -17.27
C GLU A 31 34.47 -34.54 -16.76
N SER A 32 34.65 -34.67 -15.44
CA SER A 32 35.84 -35.13 -14.67
C SER A 32 37.19 -34.42 -14.81
N ALA A 33 37.73 -33.92 -13.69
CA ALA A 33 38.96 -34.45 -13.08
C ALA A 33 39.26 -33.83 -11.69
N THR A 34 39.86 -34.66 -10.86
CA THR A 34 40.25 -34.52 -9.45
C THR A 34 41.61 -33.83 -9.26
N SER A 35 41.85 -33.39 -8.02
CA SER A 35 43.12 -33.44 -7.25
C SER A 35 43.90 -32.15 -6.94
N GLU A 36 44.08 -31.98 -5.62
CA GLU A 36 45.31 -31.72 -4.86
C GLU A 36 45.84 -30.28 -4.65
N THR A 37 45.78 -29.92 -3.37
CA THR A 37 46.61 -29.08 -2.49
C THR A 37 48.06 -28.86 -2.90
N GLU A 38 48.54 -27.61 -2.87
CA GLU A 38 49.76 -27.21 -2.12
C GLU A 38 49.94 -25.69 -1.98
N THR A 39 50.05 -25.29 -0.72
CA THR A 39 50.76 -24.18 -0.08
C THR A 39 51.57 -23.19 -0.95
N THR A 40 51.37 -21.88 -0.74
CA THR A 40 52.49 -20.92 -0.68
C THR A 40 52.16 -19.78 0.30
N GLN A 41 52.98 -19.71 1.33
CA GLN A 41 53.04 -18.69 2.37
C GLN A 41 54.09 -17.64 1.95
N ARG A 42 53.75 -16.35 1.95
CA ARG A 42 54.71 -15.22 2.01
C ARG A 42 53.98 -13.94 2.44
N GLU A 43 54.26 -13.52 3.68
CA GLU A 43 54.89 -12.23 4.03
C GLU A 43 54.00 -11.00 3.80
N ALA A 44 53.35 -10.55 4.87
CA ALA A 44 52.85 -9.17 5.00
C ALA A 44 53.70 -8.47 6.08
N THR A 45 54.39 -7.42 5.65
CA THR A 45 55.15 -6.50 6.50
C THR A 45 54.20 -5.43 7.04
N ASP A 46 54.14 -5.31 8.37
CA ASP A 46 53.52 -4.19 9.09
C ASP A 46 54.26 -2.88 8.82
N THR A 47 53.52 -1.83 8.46
CA THR A 47 53.86 -0.43 8.81
C THR A 47 52.57 0.39 8.85
N PRO A 48 52.21 1.01 10.00
CA PRO A 48 51.06 1.90 10.09
C PRO A 48 51.40 3.30 9.56
N SER A 49 50.48 3.92 8.83
CA SER A 49 50.47 5.37 8.55
C SER A 49 49.31 6.03 9.31
N PRO A 50 49.50 7.23 9.86
CA PRO A 50 48.52 7.85 10.75
C PRO A 50 47.37 8.46 9.95
N THR A 51 46.16 8.16 10.42
CA THR A 51 44.91 8.84 10.05
C THR A 51 44.89 10.22 10.70
N GLU A 52 44.96 11.27 9.88
CA GLU A 52 44.37 12.58 10.20
C GLU A 52 43.63 13.06 8.95
N THR A 53 42.31 12.98 9.00
CA THR A 53 41.45 13.88 8.23
C THR A 53 40.44 14.40 9.24
N ALA A 54 40.68 15.64 9.66
CA ALA A 54 39.82 16.37 10.57
C ALA A 54 38.43 16.52 9.95
N SER A 55 37.42 16.03 10.65
CA SER A 55 36.03 16.42 10.42
C SER A 55 35.91 17.94 10.66
N PRO A 56 35.27 18.71 9.77
CA PRO A 56 34.87 20.06 10.13
C PRO A 56 33.83 19.98 11.25
N THR A 57 34.12 20.69 12.34
CA THR A 57 33.18 21.00 13.42
C THR A 57 31.99 21.76 12.84
N SER A 58 30.86 21.08 12.65
CA SER A 58 29.57 21.76 12.46
C SER A 58 29.23 22.49 13.75
N THR A 59 29.24 23.82 13.66
CA THR A 59 28.67 24.69 14.68
C THR A 59 27.20 24.82 14.34
N GLU A 60 26.37 23.87 14.77
CA GLU A 60 24.91 23.97 14.62
C GLU A 60 24.31 24.50 15.92
N GLU A 61 24.02 25.80 15.91
CA GLU A 61 23.03 26.40 16.79
C GLU A 61 21.62 26.01 16.27
N ASP A 62 20.86 25.27 17.07
CA ASP A 62 19.39 25.12 17.07
C ASP A 62 18.64 25.33 15.73
N ALA A 63 18.80 24.40 14.78
CA ALA A 63 17.89 24.24 13.63
C ALA A 63 17.29 22.82 13.65
N PRO A 64 15.98 22.64 13.34
CA PRO A 64 15.34 21.33 13.36
C PRO A 64 16.02 20.38 12.38
N GLY A 65 16.32 19.17 12.87
CA GLY A 65 17.30 18.24 12.31
C GLY A 65 17.13 17.93 10.83
N TYR A 66 18.25 18.05 10.09
CA TYR A 66 18.39 17.48 8.76
C TYR A 66 18.39 15.96 8.85
N ILE A 67 17.85 15.32 7.82
CA ILE A 67 17.85 13.86 7.70
C ILE A 67 19.02 13.48 6.79
N GLU A 68 19.88 12.57 7.26
CA GLU A 68 21.02 12.06 6.46
C GLU A 68 20.58 11.01 5.41
N ASP A 69 19.47 10.31 5.66
CA ASP A 69 18.93 9.21 4.83
C ASP A 69 17.52 9.50 4.30
N HIS A 70 17.13 8.92 3.16
CA HIS A 70 15.76 9.00 2.67
C HIS A 70 14.81 8.19 3.59
N TRP A 71 13.80 8.85 4.15
CA TRP A 71 12.81 8.22 5.01
C TRP A 71 11.57 7.88 4.21
N HIS A 72 10.99 6.72 4.49
CA HIS A 72 9.79 6.23 3.84
C HIS A 72 8.77 5.76 4.87
N GLY A 73 7.50 5.74 4.49
CA GLY A 73 6.44 5.14 5.30
C GLY A 73 5.14 5.07 4.53
N ARG A 74 4.00 4.89 5.19
CA ARG A 74 2.69 4.81 4.50
C ARG A 74 1.70 5.85 5.00
N LEU A 75 0.84 6.34 4.11
CA LEU A 75 -0.27 7.23 4.42
C LEU A 75 -1.58 6.67 3.86
N PHE A 76 -2.50 6.37 4.75
CA PHE A 76 -3.90 6.12 4.41
C PHE A 76 -4.71 7.34 4.84
N PHE A 77 -5.45 7.91 3.89
CA PHE A 77 -6.38 9.00 4.14
C PHE A 77 -7.72 8.56 3.61
N GLU A 78 -8.72 8.44 4.48
CA GLU A 78 -10.10 8.15 4.09
C GLU A 78 -11.06 9.29 4.47
N ILE A 79 -12.10 9.45 3.65
CA ILE A 79 -13.26 10.30 3.92
C ILE A 79 -14.49 9.45 3.68
N ASP A 80 -15.29 9.23 4.71
CA ASP A 80 -16.54 8.47 4.64
C ASP A 80 -16.38 7.06 4.04
N GLY A 81 -15.23 6.44 4.32
CA GLY A 81 -14.85 5.13 3.82
C GLY A 81 -14.18 5.14 2.44
N ASP A 82 -14.13 6.28 1.74
CA ASP A 82 -13.44 6.40 0.45
C ASP A 82 -11.97 6.78 0.66
N ILE A 83 -11.06 5.96 0.13
CA ILE A 83 -9.62 6.15 0.27
C ILE A 83 -9.10 7.13 -0.79
N VAL A 84 -8.34 8.12 -0.35
CA VAL A 84 -7.60 9.04 -1.23
C VAL A 84 -6.56 8.27 -2.04
N ASP A 85 -6.60 8.50 -3.36
CA ASP A 85 -5.68 7.89 -4.31
C ASP A 85 -4.41 8.73 -4.48
N PHE A 86 -3.34 8.33 -3.79
CA PHE A 86 -2.03 8.98 -3.85
C PHE A 86 -1.19 8.62 -5.08
N VAL A 87 -1.66 7.73 -5.97
CA VAL A 87 -0.98 7.47 -7.26
C VAL A 87 -1.32 8.50 -8.34
N LYS A 88 -1.98 9.59 -7.97
CA LYS A 88 -2.29 10.68 -8.88
C LYS A 88 -1.07 11.59 -9.05
N PRO A 89 -0.72 12.02 -10.29
CA PRO A 89 0.45 12.85 -10.57
C PRO A 89 0.59 14.11 -9.70
N LYS A 90 -0.53 14.70 -9.25
CA LYS A 90 -0.53 15.89 -8.39
C LYS A 90 0.16 15.69 -7.03
N TYR A 91 0.42 14.47 -6.59
CA TYR A 91 1.10 14.18 -5.32
C TYR A 91 2.60 13.88 -5.48
N TYR A 92 3.07 13.76 -6.72
CA TYR A 92 4.46 13.37 -6.99
C TYR A 92 5.40 14.57 -6.91
N LEU A 93 6.52 14.40 -6.21
CA LEU A 93 7.54 15.44 -6.05
C LEU A 93 7.93 16.06 -7.40
N ASP A 94 8.20 15.20 -8.39
CA ASP A 94 8.62 15.57 -9.76
C ASP A 94 7.65 16.53 -10.46
N ASN A 95 6.38 16.59 -10.02
CA ASN A 95 5.36 17.44 -10.60
C ASN A 95 5.11 18.73 -9.80
N ILE A 96 5.61 18.83 -8.56
CA ILE A 96 5.23 19.89 -7.62
C ILE A 96 6.42 20.64 -7.03
N GLU A 97 7.63 20.09 -7.06
CA GLU A 97 8.79 20.69 -6.39
C GLU A 97 9.18 22.07 -6.94
N ASP A 98 8.99 22.29 -8.24
CA ASP A 98 9.28 23.58 -8.89
C ASP A 98 8.42 24.72 -8.34
N GLU A 99 7.16 24.42 -8.00
CA GLU A 99 6.20 25.39 -7.46
C GLU A 99 6.19 25.43 -5.93
N ARG A 100 6.53 24.31 -5.29
CA ARG A 100 6.49 24.10 -3.83
C ARG A 100 7.72 23.31 -3.37
N PRO A 101 8.90 23.95 -3.29
CA PRO A 101 10.15 23.26 -2.99
C PRO A 101 10.18 22.57 -1.62
N GLU A 102 9.32 23.00 -0.69
CA GLU A 102 9.13 22.38 0.63
C GLU A 102 8.48 20.99 0.59
N THR A 103 7.88 20.59 -0.53
CA THR A 103 7.26 19.26 -0.70
C THR A 103 8.28 18.12 -0.60
N VAL A 104 9.55 18.40 -0.82
CA VAL A 104 10.65 17.46 -0.58
C VAL A 104 10.71 16.92 0.86
N TYR A 105 10.09 17.61 1.81
CA TYR A 105 9.98 17.15 3.21
C TYR A 105 8.88 16.12 3.44
N PHE A 106 7.91 15.97 2.52
CA PHE A 106 6.91 14.91 2.53
C PHE A 106 6.18 14.83 1.19
N HIS A 107 6.42 13.77 0.42
CA HIS A 107 5.90 13.63 -0.95
C HIS A 107 5.72 12.16 -1.35
N PHE A 108 5.20 11.95 -2.55
CA PHE A 108 5.13 10.64 -3.22
C PHE A 108 6.00 10.67 -4.49
N HIS A 109 6.27 9.50 -5.06
CA HIS A 109 6.95 9.37 -6.35
C HIS A 109 6.12 8.52 -7.32
N GLU A 110 6.30 8.74 -8.63
CA GLU A 110 5.59 7.99 -9.68
C GLU A 110 6.00 6.51 -9.74
N SER A 111 7.28 6.20 -9.58
CA SER A 111 7.82 4.90 -9.97
C SER A 111 8.69 4.21 -8.91
N ALA A 112 8.89 4.82 -7.76
CA ALA A 112 9.89 4.33 -6.79
C ALA A 112 9.27 3.55 -5.61
N HIS A 113 7.96 3.61 -5.39
CA HIS A 113 7.37 3.21 -4.10
C HIS A 113 5.92 2.69 -4.19
N ALA A 114 5.41 2.08 -3.12
CA ALA A 114 4.04 1.57 -3.06
C ALA A 114 2.99 2.69 -3.24
N PRO A 115 1.73 2.37 -3.64
CA PRO A 115 0.69 3.37 -3.90
C PRO A 115 0.38 4.38 -2.78
N ASN A 116 0.67 4.01 -1.54
CA ASN A 116 0.45 4.86 -0.36
C ASN A 116 1.77 5.20 0.35
N GLU A 117 2.92 5.00 -0.30
CA GLU A 117 4.22 5.19 0.32
C GLU A 117 4.70 6.63 0.18
N TRP A 118 4.88 7.30 1.31
CA TRP A 118 5.43 8.65 1.37
C TRP A 118 6.94 8.59 1.51
N SER A 119 7.61 9.66 1.09
CA SER A 119 9.06 9.86 1.20
C SER A 119 9.40 11.22 1.83
N ASN A 120 10.55 11.31 2.51
CA ASN A 120 11.12 12.54 3.07
C ASN A 120 12.64 12.50 2.93
N GLU A 121 13.23 13.53 2.31
CA GLU A 121 14.66 13.53 1.98
C GLU A 121 15.51 14.52 2.77
N LYS A 122 14.93 15.44 3.56
CA LYS A 122 15.70 16.62 3.99
C LYS A 122 15.49 17.08 5.42
N GLN A 123 14.29 16.97 5.97
CA GLN A 123 14.01 17.61 7.25
C GLN A 123 12.91 16.89 8.03
N VAL A 124 13.12 16.72 9.32
CA VAL A 124 12.06 16.29 10.23
C VAL A 124 10.99 17.39 10.33
N ILE A 125 9.75 17.02 10.06
CA ILE A 125 8.59 17.91 10.16
C ILE A 125 7.48 17.24 10.96
N THR A 126 6.56 18.04 11.50
CA THR A 126 5.37 17.49 12.16
C THR A 126 4.41 16.89 11.13
N PHE A 127 3.64 15.89 11.51
CA PHE A 127 2.69 15.24 10.59
C PHE A 127 1.60 16.21 10.10
N GLY A 128 1.20 17.18 10.92
CA GLY A 128 0.27 18.25 10.51
C GLY A 128 0.88 19.16 9.45
N ARG A 129 2.20 19.41 9.50
CA ARG A 129 2.91 20.11 8.41
C ARG A 129 2.99 19.23 7.17
N ALA A 130 3.29 17.94 7.32
CA ALA A 130 3.33 16.99 6.22
C ALA A 130 2.02 16.96 5.41
N LEU A 131 0.86 16.88 6.08
CA LEU A 131 -0.45 16.93 5.42
C LEU A 131 -0.65 18.22 4.59
N ASN A 132 -0.21 19.36 5.12
CA ASN A 132 -0.31 20.66 4.44
C ASN A 132 0.63 20.82 3.22
N LEU A 133 1.60 19.91 3.05
CA LEU A 133 2.46 19.89 1.85
C LEU A 133 1.77 19.21 0.67
N LEU A 134 0.81 18.32 0.92
CA LEU A 134 0.14 17.55 -0.11
C LEU A 134 -0.94 18.39 -0.82
N PRO A 135 -0.90 18.51 -2.16
CA PRO A 135 -1.87 19.31 -2.88
C PRO A 135 -3.32 18.85 -2.66
N GLY A 136 -4.18 19.83 -2.36
CA GLY A 136 -5.59 19.59 -2.10
C GLY A 136 -5.90 19.12 -0.67
N ILE A 137 -4.89 18.92 0.19
CA ILE A 137 -5.06 18.58 1.60
C ILE A 137 -4.64 19.77 2.46
N GLU A 138 -5.44 20.09 3.46
CA GLU A 138 -5.07 21.05 4.51
C GLU A 138 -5.40 20.46 5.88
N TYR A 139 -4.56 20.78 6.86
CA TYR A 139 -4.74 20.40 8.26
C TYR A 139 -4.58 21.62 9.16
N THR A 140 -5.51 21.80 10.08
CA THR A 140 -5.41 22.75 11.19
C THR A 140 -6.09 22.21 12.45
N GLN A 141 -5.97 22.94 13.55
CA GLN A 141 -6.75 22.69 14.76
C GLN A 141 -7.64 23.89 15.09
N ARG A 142 -8.84 23.60 15.60
CA ARG A 142 -9.78 24.60 16.09
C ARG A 142 -10.36 24.09 17.41
N ASP A 143 -10.21 24.89 18.47
CA ASP A 143 -10.72 24.55 19.81
C ASP A 143 -10.28 23.17 20.35
N GLY A 144 -9.09 22.72 19.94
CA GLY A 144 -8.52 21.42 20.33
C GLY A 144 -8.94 20.25 19.43
N GLU A 145 -9.88 20.47 18.50
CA GLU A 145 -10.33 19.47 17.55
C GLU A 145 -9.59 19.59 16.21
N HIS A 146 -9.56 18.48 15.47
CA HIS A 146 -8.93 18.42 14.16
C HIS A 146 -9.84 18.98 13.08
N VAL A 147 -9.26 19.79 12.18
CA VAL A 147 -9.95 20.29 10.99
C VAL A 147 -9.11 19.91 9.78
N VAL A 148 -9.73 19.18 8.87
CA VAL A 148 -9.08 18.66 7.65
C VAL A 148 -9.86 19.17 6.45
N SER A 149 -9.18 19.68 5.43
CA SER A 149 -9.79 19.97 4.14
C SER A 149 -9.25 19.01 3.08
N TYR A 150 -10.11 18.58 2.16
CA TYR A 150 -9.76 17.79 0.99
C TYR A 150 -10.50 18.30 -0.24
N GLU A 151 -9.78 18.62 -1.32
CA GLU A 151 -10.34 19.08 -2.60
C GLU A 151 -11.37 20.23 -2.46
N GLY A 152 -11.14 21.12 -1.49
CA GLY A 152 -12.00 22.28 -1.21
C GLY A 152 -13.20 21.99 -0.29
N ALA A 153 -13.44 20.74 0.12
CA ALA A 153 -14.36 20.42 1.21
C ALA A 153 -13.63 20.49 2.55
N THR A 154 -14.29 21.00 3.60
CA THR A 154 -13.71 21.12 4.95
C THR A 154 -14.52 20.31 5.95
N TYR A 155 -13.82 19.48 6.71
CA TYR A 155 -14.33 18.60 7.75
C TYR A 155 -13.78 19.08 9.08
N ASP A 156 -14.67 19.57 9.93
CA ASP A 156 -14.32 20.21 11.19
C ASP A 156 -14.85 19.35 12.34
N GLY A 157 -13.94 18.77 13.12
CA GLY A 157 -14.29 17.93 14.27
C GLY A 157 -14.99 18.66 15.41
N THR A 158 -15.07 20.01 15.38
CA THR A 158 -15.94 20.75 16.30
C THR A 158 -17.43 20.67 15.93
N ASN A 159 -17.76 20.23 14.71
CA ASN A 159 -19.14 20.10 14.26
C ASN A 159 -19.74 18.76 14.67
N ASP A 160 -20.96 18.79 15.20
CA ASP A 160 -21.74 17.59 15.48
C ASP A 160 -21.86 16.71 14.22
N GLY A 161 -21.55 15.42 14.38
CA GLY A 161 -21.62 14.46 13.30
C GLY A 161 -20.39 14.46 12.38
N THR A 162 -19.31 15.17 12.71
CA THR A 162 -18.00 15.02 12.05
C THR A 162 -16.99 14.45 13.03
N ASP A 163 -16.39 13.30 12.71
CA ASP A 163 -15.27 12.73 13.45
C ASP A 163 -14.02 12.76 12.56
N VAL A 164 -12.94 13.34 13.09
CA VAL A 164 -11.63 13.34 12.44
C VAL A 164 -10.65 12.69 13.39
N SER A 165 -10.06 11.56 12.97
CA SER A 165 -9.10 10.82 13.78
C SER A 165 -7.81 10.53 13.02
N ILE A 166 -6.67 10.64 13.73
CA ILE A 166 -5.34 10.55 13.15
C ILE A 166 -4.49 9.61 14.00
N HIS A 167 -3.93 8.58 13.35
CA HIS A 167 -3.15 7.55 14.02
C HIS A 167 -1.81 7.33 13.34
N ARG A 168 -0.80 6.94 14.13
CA ARG A 168 0.41 6.25 13.68
C ARG A 168 0.33 4.79 14.08
N GLY A 169 0.20 3.90 13.10
CA GLY A 169 -0.11 2.50 13.32
C GLY A 169 -1.46 2.36 14.02
N THR A 170 -1.44 1.96 15.29
CA THR A 170 -2.63 1.82 16.15
C THR A 170 -2.74 2.93 17.19
N GLU A 171 -1.76 3.82 17.27
CA GLU A 171 -1.67 4.87 18.29
C GLU A 171 -2.27 6.17 17.77
N ARG A 172 -3.20 6.78 18.52
CA ARG A 172 -3.72 8.11 18.19
C ARG A 172 -2.63 9.14 18.51
N ILE A 173 -2.36 10.03 17.57
CA ILE A 173 -1.31 11.06 17.70
C ILE A 173 -1.91 12.46 17.60
N ASP A 174 -1.22 13.44 18.17
CA ASP A 174 -1.46 14.85 17.88
C ASP A 174 -0.53 15.28 16.73
N PRO A 175 -1.04 15.50 15.52
CA PRO A 175 -0.20 15.80 14.36
C PRO A 175 0.45 17.19 14.44
N THR A 176 0.02 18.08 15.34
CA THR A 176 0.68 19.39 15.51
C THR A 176 2.02 19.28 16.22
N THR A 177 2.23 18.20 16.99
CA THR A 177 3.42 17.97 17.81
C THR A 177 4.18 16.71 17.44
N TYR A 178 3.52 15.73 16.82
CA TYR A 178 4.16 14.50 16.38
C TYR A 178 5.08 14.75 15.18
N GLU A 179 6.37 14.50 15.35
CA GLU A 179 7.40 14.53 14.31
C GLU A 179 7.40 13.22 13.52
N VAL A 180 7.35 13.30 12.19
CA VAL A 180 7.35 12.12 11.32
C VAL A 180 8.66 11.36 11.46
N GLU A 181 8.59 10.03 11.60
CA GLU A 181 9.74 9.13 11.68
C GLU A 181 9.79 8.16 10.48
N ASN A 182 10.98 7.67 10.15
CA ASN A 182 11.14 6.62 9.15
C ASN A 182 10.33 5.37 9.53
N GLY A 183 9.60 4.81 8.57
CA GLY A 183 8.75 3.64 8.72
C GLY A 183 7.36 3.93 9.27
N ASP A 184 6.99 5.19 9.54
CA ASP A 184 5.66 5.52 10.06
C ASP A 184 4.55 5.14 9.08
N ASN A 185 3.49 4.53 9.62
CA ASN A 185 2.29 4.18 8.85
C ASN A 185 1.11 4.97 9.42
N PHE A 186 0.68 6.01 8.74
CA PHE A 186 -0.38 6.89 9.20
C PHE A 186 -1.77 6.47 8.70
N TRP A 187 -2.78 6.73 9.53
CA TRP A 187 -4.19 6.64 9.18
C TRP A 187 -4.89 7.95 9.54
N VAL A 188 -5.38 8.67 8.53
CA VAL A 188 -6.27 9.82 8.67
C VAL A 188 -7.67 9.36 8.28
N SER A 189 -8.63 9.45 9.19
CA SER A 189 -10.01 9.05 8.97
C SER A 189 -10.92 10.24 9.24
N VAL A 190 -11.73 10.57 8.25
CA VAL A 190 -12.84 11.52 8.37
C VAL A 190 -14.15 10.76 8.22
N ARG A 191 -15.10 10.99 9.14
CA ARG A 191 -16.46 10.46 9.07
C ARG A 191 -17.46 11.58 9.28
N THR A 192 -18.40 11.72 8.36
CA THR A 192 -19.58 12.56 8.47
C THR A 192 -20.80 11.70 8.78
N ALA A 193 -21.81 12.31 9.40
CA ALA A 193 -23.10 11.70 9.58
C ALA A 193 -23.90 11.76 8.26
N ASP A 194 -23.53 10.94 7.26
CA ASP A 194 -24.32 10.75 6.05
C ASP A 194 -25.09 9.42 6.07
N GLY A 195 -26.31 9.49 5.51
CA GLY A 195 -27.45 8.65 5.86
C GLY A 195 -27.31 7.15 5.53
N SER A 196 -27.72 6.34 6.52
CA SER A 196 -28.14 4.94 6.43
C SER A 196 -28.21 4.38 5.01
N THR A 197 -27.19 3.62 4.65
CA THR A 197 -27.25 2.63 3.58
C THR A 197 -28.37 1.63 3.90
N ASP A 198 -29.04 1.15 2.85
CA ASP A 198 -30.18 0.23 2.92
C ASP A 198 -29.79 -1.03 3.70
N ASP A 199 -30.50 -1.35 4.80
CA ASP A 199 -30.17 -2.37 5.84
C ASP A 199 -29.92 -3.80 5.32
N SER A 200 -30.01 -4.04 4.01
CA SER A 200 -29.89 -5.38 3.40
C SER A 200 -28.57 -5.65 2.67
N GLU A 201 -27.78 -4.62 2.37
CA GLU A 201 -26.48 -4.75 1.70
C GLU A 201 -25.41 -3.98 2.47
N ARG A 202 -24.29 -4.64 2.74
CA ARG A 202 -23.12 -4.04 3.36
C ARG A 202 -22.08 -3.75 2.30
N SER A 203 -21.32 -2.69 2.49
CA SER A 203 -20.19 -2.36 1.62
C SER A 203 -19.03 -1.80 2.41
N GLY A 204 -17.86 -1.77 1.80
CA GLY A 204 -16.65 -1.19 2.38
C GLY A 204 -15.51 -1.25 1.40
N GLN A 205 -14.28 -0.98 1.84
CA GLN A 205 -13.08 -1.07 1.01
C GLN A 205 -12.19 -2.21 1.49
N LEU A 206 -11.63 -2.97 0.54
CA LEU A 206 -10.58 -3.97 0.80
C LEU A 206 -9.35 -3.63 -0.05
N VAL A 207 -8.32 -3.11 0.62
CA VAL A 207 -7.03 -2.81 0.01
C VAL A 207 -6.05 -3.92 0.35
N VAL A 208 -5.46 -4.54 -0.67
CA VAL A 208 -4.46 -5.59 -0.49
C VAL A 208 -3.18 -5.17 -1.20
N ASP A 209 -2.11 -5.04 -0.44
CA ASP A 209 -0.79 -4.68 -0.93
C ASP A 209 0.17 -5.85 -0.68
N VAL A 210 0.79 -6.37 -1.74
CA VAL A 210 1.78 -7.45 -1.67
C VAL A 210 3.11 -6.92 -2.19
N ASN A 211 4.12 -6.84 -1.30
CA ASN A 211 5.45 -6.32 -1.59
C ASN A 211 5.41 -4.97 -2.31
N ASN A 212 4.72 -4.00 -1.67
CA ASN A 212 4.54 -2.65 -2.19
C ASN A 212 3.71 -2.55 -3.49
N ARG A 213 3.08 -3.64 -3.95
CA ARG A 213 2.19 -3.63 -5.11
C ARG A 213 0.74 -3.77 -4.66
N ARG A 214 -0.10 -2.82 -5.02
CA ARG A 214 -1.53 -2.92 -4.78
C ARG A 214 -2.14 -3.94 -5.72
N LEU A 215 -2.77 -4.94 -5.14
CA LEU A 215 -3.65 -5.83 -5.87
C LEU A 215 -4.91 -5.06 -6.25
N ASN A 216 -5.62 -5.55 -7.25
CA ASN A 216 -6.91 -5.01 -7.68
C ASN A 216 -6.83 -3.61 -8.35
N GLU A 217 -5.99 -3.44 -9.37
CA GLU A 217 -5.97 -2.21 -10.18
C GLU A 217 -7.02 -2.19 -11.32
N GLY A 218 -7.84 -3.23 -11.50
CA GLY A 218 -8.80 -3.28 -12.61
C GLY A 218 -9.95 -4.28 -12.42
N GLY A 219 -11.18 -3.79 -12.59
CA GLY A 219 -12.45 -4.49 -12.36
C GLY A 219 -12.78 -5.67 -13.28
N GLU A 220 -11.86 -6.13 -14.15
CA GLU A 220 -12.16 -7.21 -15.10
C GLU A 220 -11.97 -8.62 -14.52
N THR A 221 -11.30 -8.77 -13.37
CA THR A 221 -10.83 -10.08 -12.86
C THR A 221 -11.55 -10.64 -11.63
N PHE A 222 -12.50 -9.91 -11.01
CA PHE A 222 -13.25 -10.40 -9.85
C PHE A 222 -14.48 -11.21 -10.28
N ARG A 223 -14.24 -12.44 -10.71
CA ARG A 223 -15.31 -13.42 -10.91
C ARG A 223 -14.91 -14.74 -10.30
N GLY A 224 -15.22 -14.92 -9.02
CA GLY A 224 -15.22 -16.27 -8.47
C GLY A 224 -14.93 -16.38 -6.98
N VAL A 225 -15.79 -15.83 -6.14
CA VAL A 225 -16.27 -16.56 -4.94
C VAL A 225 -17.78 -16.45 -4.97
N ASP A 226 -18.45 -17.54 -4.58
CA ASP A 226 -19.90 -17.77 -4.59
C ASP A 226 -20.74 -16.48 -4.78
N THR A 227 -21.05 -16.18 -6.05
CA THR A 227 -21.28 -14.82 -6.58
C THR A 227 -22.54 -14.13 -6.08
N ASP A 228 -23.32 -14.80 -5.24
CA ASP A 228 -24.61 -14.28 -4.80
C ASP A 228 -24.49 -13.44 -3.51
N ARG A 229 -23.41 -13.61 -2.72
CA ARG A 229 -23.29 -13.00 -1.38
C ARG A 229 -22.15 -12.02 -1.20
N PHE A 230 -21.00 -12.16 -1.86
CA PHE A 230 -19.87 -11.23 -1.73
C PHE A 230 -19.25 -10.97 -3.10
N GLU A 231 -19.10 -9.70 -3.47
CA GLU A 231 -18.61 -9.31 -4.79
C GLU A 231 -17.82 -8.00 -4.78
N PHE A 232 -16.94 -7.87 -5.77
CA PHE A 232 -16.41 -6.58 -6.23
C PHE A 232 -17.11 -6.25 -7.54
N ARG A 233 -17.65 -5.03 -7.63
CA ARG A 233 -18.42 -4.59 -8.80
C ARG A 233 -17.55 -3.79 -9.75
N ASP A 234 -17.96 -3.76 -11.02
CA ASP A 234 -17.42 -2.85 -12.04
C ASP A 234 -18.28 -1.59 -12.11
N ASP A 235 -18.22 -0.78 -11.05
CA ASP A 235 -18.97 0.48 -10.89
C ASP A 235 -18.07 1.71 -10.79
N GLY A 236 -16.77 1.54 -10.98
CA GLY A 236 -15.76 2.58 -10.83
C GLY A 236 -15.11 2.64 -9.44
N GLU A 237 -15.61 1.86 -8.46
CA GLU A 237 -15.12 1.84 -7.09
C GLU A 237 -14.10 0.70 -6.89
N ARG A 238 -12.85 0.97 -7.29
CA ARG A 238 -11.78 -0.03 -7.49
C ARG A 238 -11.53 -1.01 -6.33
N TYR A 239 -11.77 -0.62 -5.07
CA TYR A 239 -11.53 -1.48 -3.90
C TYR A 239 -12.81 -1.81 -3.12
N ARG A 240 -13.97 -1.43 -3.66
CA ARG A 240 -15.22 -1.56 -2.93
C ARG A 240 -15.76 -2.97 -3.04
N TRP A 241 -15.99 -3.57 -1.88
CA TRP A 241 -16.68 -4.84 -1.75
C TRP A 241 -18.14 -4.62 -1.38
N TYR A 242 -18.97 -5.58 -1.74
CA TYR A 242 -20.38 -5.64 -1.42
C TYR A 242 -20.72 -6.99 -0.83
N ASN A 243 -21.55 -7.01 0.21
CA ASN A 243 -22.01 -8.23 0.85
C ASN A 243 -23.52 -8.21 1.09
N THR A 244 -24.21 -9.23 0.61
CA THR A 244 -25.64 -9.47 0.88
C THR A 244 -25.83 -10.75 1.70
N GLY A 245 -26.77 -10.74 2.63
CA GLY A 245 -27.03 -11.87 3.54
C GLY A 245 -26.08 -11.90 4.74
N ASP A 246 -25.63 -13.10 5.13
CA ASP A 246 -24.77 -13.30 6.30
C ASP A 246 -23.35 -12.73 6.11
N PRO A 247 -22.70 -12.22 7.18
CA PRO A 247 -21.34 -11.70 7.10
C PRO A 247 -20.35 -12.72 6.57
N VAL A 248 -19.35 -12.22 5.83
CA VAL A 248 -18.15 -12.99 5.49
C VAL A 248 -16.97 -12.48 6.29
N THR A 249 -16.05 -13.37 6.60
CA THR A 249 -14.78 -13.03 7.24
C THR A 249 -13.81 -12.38 6.26
N VAL A 250 -12.79 -11.68 6.75
CA VAL A 250 -11.72 -11.14 5.87
C VAL A 250 -11.02 -12.26 5.10
N ALA A 251 -10.82 -13.42 5.72
CA ALA A 251 -10.24 -14.60 5.07
C ALA A 251 -11.07 -15.06 3.86
N GLU A 252 -12.39 -15.12 4.01
CA GLU A 252 -13.30 -15.46 2.91
C GLU A 252 -13.29 -14.39 1.81
N ALA A 253 -13.26 -13.10 2.20
CA ALA A 253 -13.15 -11.99 1.25
C ALA A 253 -11.81 -12.01 0.47
N LEU A 254 -10.69 -12.35 1.12
CA LEU A 254 -9.40 -12.53 0.46
C LEU A 254 -9.43 -13.69 -0.53
N GLY A 255 -10.09 -14.79 -0.19
CA GLY A 255 -10.30 -15.91 -1.11
C GLY A 255 -11.15 -15.56 -2.34
N ALA A 256 -11.87 -14.43 -2.32
CA ALA A 256 -12.61 -13.90 -3.47
C ALA A 256 -11.75 -13.16 -4.49
N LEU A 257 -10.52 -12.80 -4.11
CA LEU A 257 -9.61 -12.12 -5.00
C LEU A 257 -8.96 -13.13 -5.97
N PRO A 258 -8.79 -12.77 -7.25
CA PRO A 258 -8.17 -13.62 -8.23
C PRO A 258 -6.70 -13.89 -7.86
N ASN A 259 -6.29 -15.15 -7.97
CA ASN A 259 -4.93 -15.60 -7.67
C ASN A 259 -4.50 -15.37 -6.22
N VAL A 260 -5.43 -15.13 -5.29
CA VAL A 260 -5.14 -15.06 -3.86
C VAL A 260 -5.71 -16.28 -3.18
N GLU A 261 -4.89 -16.94 -2.36
CA GLU A 261 -5.39 -17.87 -1.36
C GLU A 261 -4.96 -17.38 0.02
N TYR A 262 -5.90 -17.41 0.97
CA TYR A 262 -5.61 -17.11 2.36
C TYR A 262 -5.99 -18.30 3.22
N ARG A 263 -5.10 -18.69 4.14
CA ARG A 263 -5.37 -19.75 5.10
C ARG A 263 -4.63 -19.51 6.41
N GLN A 264 -5.14 -20.12 7.46
CA GLN A 264 -4.39 -20.31 8.70
C GLN A 264 -3.86 -21.75 8.72
N ASP A 265 -2.58 -21.93 9.02
CA ASP A 265 -2.00 -23.27 9.12
C ASP A 265 -2.31 -23.94 10.46
N SER A 266 -1.82 -25.17 10.66
CA SER A 266 -2.06 -25.93 11.88
C SER A 266 -1.43 -25.32 13.14
N ALA A 267 -0.47 -24.41 12.99
CA ALA A 267 0.16 -23.69 14.10
C ALA A 267 -0.59 -22.40 14.45
N GLY A 268 -1.61 -22.03 13.67
CA GLY A 268 -2.32 -20.76 13.84
C GLY A 268 -1.68 -19.61 13.04
N GLU A 269 -0.65 -19.89 12.24
CA GLU A 269 0.05 -18.86 11.46
C GLU A 269 -0.71 -18.54 10.18
N HIS A 270 -0.73 -17.26 9.84
CA HIS A 270 -1.36 -16.78 8.62
C HIS A 270 -0.47 -17.09 7.41
N VAL A 271 -1.09 -17.62 6.37
CA VAL A 271 -0.44 -17.91 5.10
C VAL A 271 -1.23 -17.23 3.98
N PHE A 272 -0.52 -16.40 3.23
CA PHE A 272 -1.05 -15.68 2.07
C PHE A 272 -0.32 -16.20 0.82
N GLU A 273 -1.05 -16.69 -0.15
CA GLU A 273 -0.51 -17.10 -1.44
C GLU A 273 -0.97 -16.14 -2.52
N TYR A 274 -0.03 -15.69 -3.35
CA TYR A 274 -0.31 -14.85 -4.50
C TYR A 274 0.24 -15.50 -5.78
N GLY A 275 -0.66 -16.01 -6.60
CA GLY A 275 -0.39 -16.84 -7.77
C GLY A 275 -0.14 -16.08 -9.07
N VAL A 276 0.52 -14.92 -9.04
CA VAL A 276 1.03 -14.31 -10.28
C VAL A 276 2.40 -14.87 -10.62
N GLY A 277 2.64 -15.17 -11.90
CA GLY A 277 3.96 -15.61 -12.35
C GLY A 277 5.02 -14.50 -12.19
N GLY A 278 6.28 -14.89 -11.97
CA GLY A 278 7.42 -13.98 -11.82
C GLY A 278 7.87 -13.81 -10.37
N ASP A 279 8.72 -12.81 -10.11
CA ASP A 279 9.39 -12.59 -8.81
C ASP A 279 8.46 -12.01 -7.72
N TYR A 280 7.19 -11.76 -8.05
CA TYR A 280 6.21 -11.10 -7.19
C TYR A 280 5.12 -12.01 -6.64
N GLY A 281 5.01 -13.23 -7.17
CA GLY A 281 4.14 -14.26 -6.63
C GLY A 281 4.87 -15.15 -5.66
N GLY A 282 4.12 -15.83 -4.79
CA GLY A 282 4.68 -16.75 -3.82
C GLY A 282 3.74 -17.07 -2.68
N THR A 283 4.22 -17.94 -1.79
CA THR A 283 3.56 -18.28 -0.54
C THR A 283 4.28 -17.57 0.60
N TYR A 284 3.56 -16.70 1.29
CA TYR A 284 4.05 -15.86 2.39
C TYR A 284 3.51 -16.42 3.70
N HIS A 285 4.39 -16.56 4.69
CA HIS A 285 4.07 -17.06 6.02
C HIS A 285 4.41 -15.99 7.04
N ASP A 286 3.46 -15.62 7.91
CA ASP A 286 3.64 -14.52 8.86
C ASP A 286 4.78 -14.76 9.88
N ALA A 287 5.16 -16.02 10.13
CA ALA A 287 6.26 -16.37 11.03
C ALA A 287 7.57 -16.75 10.31
N ALA A 288 7.64 -16.67 8.98
CA ALA A 288 8.90 -16.88 8.28
C ALA A 288 9.82 -15.67 8.46
N ASP A 289 11.11 -15.91 8.71
CA ASP A 289 12.13 -14.86 8.80
C ASP A 289 12.00 -13.92 7.59
N ALA A 290 11.83 -12.62 7.89
CA ALA A 290 11.66 -11.53 6.94
C ALA A 290 10.33 -11.50 6.15
N THR A 291 9.24 -12.10 6.64
CA THR A 291 7.89 -11.94 6.10
C THR A 291 6.92 -11.38 7.14
N LYS A 292 5.99 -10.53 6.73
CA LYS A 292 4.98 -9.91 7.59
C LYS A 292 3.65 -9.88 6.86
N ILE A 293 2.59 -10.38 7.50
CA ILE A 293 1.21 -10.31 7.02
C ILE A 293 0.41 -9.49 8.04
N LEU A 294 0.16 -8.23 7.72
CA LEU A 294 -0.69 -7.36 8.54
C LEU A 294 -2.09 -7.33 7.96
N VAL A 295 -3.09 -7.50 8.82
CA VAL A 295 -4.48 -7.20 8.48
C VAL A 295 -5.07 -6.23 9.49
N ARG A 296 -5.61 -5.13 9.00
CA ARG A 296 -6.16 -4.07 9.83
C ARG A 296 -7.50 -3.60 9.31
N GLN A 297 -8.43 -3.37 10.23
CA GLN A 297 -9.54 -2.45 10.00
C GLN A 297 -9.08 -1.06 10.44
N ARG A 298 -8.79 -0.19 9.47
CA ARG A 298 -8.16 1.11 9.70
C ARG A 298 -6.88 1.00 10.56
N ALA A 299 -6.89 1.62 11.74
CA ALA A 299 -5.80 1.59 12.71
C ALA A 299 -5.84 0.36 13.65
N THR A 300 -6.84 -0.51 13.53
CA THR A 300 -7.04 -1.66 14.45
C THR A 300 -6.63 -2.96 13.78
N ALA A 301 -5.72 -3.73 14.39
CA ALA A 301 -5.39 -5.07 13.92
C ALA A 301 -6.59 -6.03 14.11
N VAL A 302 -6.86 -6.87 13.12
CA VAL A 302 -7.95 -7.84 13.15
C VAL A 302 -7.46 -9.22 12.71
N ASP A 303 -8.01 -10.28 13.30
CA ASP A 303 -7.73 -11.65 12.86
C ASP A 303 -8.61 -11.97 11.65
N PRO A 304 -8.03 -12.26 10.47
CA PRO A 304 -8.81 -12.42 9.25
C PRO A 304 -9.76 -13.62 9.28
N THR A 305 -9.46 -14.63 10.11
CA THR A 305 -10.26 -15.87 10.17
C THR A 305 -11.52 -15.73 11.03
N THR A 306 -11.59 -14.70 11.87
CA THR A 306 -12.70 -14.50 12.82
C THR A 306 -13.37 -13.14 12.68
N TYR A 307 -12.71 -12.16 12.07
CA TYR A 307 -13.29 -10.84 11.84
C TYR A 307 -14.27 -10.87 10.67
N GLU A 308 -15.55 -10.71 10.99
CA GLU A 308 -16.64 -10.55 10.03
C GLU A 308 -16.74 -9.11 9.53
N LEU A 309 -16.79 -8.92 8.22
CA LEU A 309 -16.90 -7.61 7.58
C LEU A 309 -18.22 -6.90 7.94
N GLN A 310 -18.09 -5.64 8.34
CA GLN A 310 -19.18 -4.73 8.69
C GLN A 310 -19.35 -3.63 7.64
N ASP A 311 -20.54 -3.04 7.58
CA ASP A 311 -20.77 -1.88 6.70
C ASP A 311 -19.82 -0.73 7.03
N GLY A 312 -19.25 -0.12 5.98
CA GLY A 312 -18.27 0.97 6.09
C GLY A 312 -16.88 0.51 6.56
N ASP A 313 -16.59 -0.79 6.61
CA ASP A 313 -15.24 -1.25 6.92
C ASP A 313 -14.25 -0.88 5.83
N VAL A 314 -13.09 -0.40 6.26
CA VAL A 314 -11.93 -0.20 5.41
C VAL A 314 -10.84 -1.13 5.92
N ILE A 315 -10.61 -2.21 5.18
CA ILE A 315 -9.65 -3.25 5.50
C ILE A 315 -8.39 -3.05 4.67
N TRP A 316 -7.24 -3.03 5.33
CA TRP A 316 -5.94 -3.06 4.70
C TRP A 316 -5.22 -4.37 5.04
N VAL A 317 -4.87 -5.12 4.00
CA VAL A 317 -4.03 -6.31 4.06
C VAL A 317 -2.68 -5.95 3.46
N TYR A 318 -1.61 -6.10 4.23
CA TYR A 318 -0.25 -5.82 3.80
C TYR A 318 0.62 -7.05 3.97
N VAL A 319 1.08 -7.59 2.86
CA VAL A 319 2.01 -8.70 2.80
C VAL A 319 3.35 -8.16 2.36
N HIS A 320 4.38 -8.36 3.17
CA HIS A 320 5.71 -7.86 2.90
C HIS A 320 6.74 -8.92 3.17
N THR A 321 7.72 -9.04 2.28
CA THR A 321 8.94 -9.77 2.56
C THR A 321 10.18 -8.99 2.18
N GLU A 322 11.20 -8.97 3.03
CA GLU A 322 12.49 -8.33 2.72
C GLU A 322 13.19 -8.98 1.52
N LYS A 323 12.69 -10.10 0.98
CA LYS A 323 13.27 -10.77 -0.20
C LYS A 323 12.73 -10.24 -1.54
N ALA A 324 11.65 -9.46 -1.52
CA ALA A 324 11.05 -8.99 -2.75
C ALA A 324 11.85 -7.82 -3.34
N PRO A 325 12.08 -7.78 -4.67
CA PRO A 325 12.90 -6.75 -5.31
C PRO A 325 12.41 -5.31 -5.06
N ASP A 326 11.10 -5.11 -4.96
CA ASP A 326 10.45 -3.80 -4.81
C ASP A 326 10.47 -3.27 -3.35
N ASN A 327 11.12 -3.98 -2.43
CA ASN A 327 11.23 -3.62 -1.01
C ASN A 327 12.63 -3.09 -0.63
N HIS A 328 13.49 -2.77 -1.62
CA HIS A 328 14.88 -2.35 -1.43
C HIS A 328 15.23 -1.04 -2.13
#